data_AF-A0A965VHR4-F1
#
_entry.id   AF-A0A965VHR4-F1
#
_cell.length_a   1.000
_cell.length_b   1.000
_cell.length_c   1.000
_cell.angle_alpha   90.00
_cell.angle_beta   90.00
_cell.angle_gamma   90.00
#
_symmetry.space_group_name_H-M   'P 1'
#
loop_
_entity.id
_entity.type
_entity.pdbx_description
1 polymer ?
#
loop_
_entity_poly.entity_id
_entity_poly.type
_entity_poly.pdbx_seq_one_letter_code
_entity_poly.pdbx_strand_id
1 'polypeptide(L)' 'MNHIGKEDLSSEEKEFGDWLLLGIDKGWVSEPYCHTHDGGYQYMSEEEIEEWEAGGDPCEHVIRIFI' A
#
# COMPACT_ATOMS: atom_id res chain seq x y z
N MET A 1 0.63 -15.08 4.01
CA MET A 1 0.59 -13.94 4.94
C MET A 1 1.51 -14.28 6.10
N ASN A 2 2.73 -13.75 6.10
CA ASN A 2 3.69 -14.04 7.17
C ASN A 2 3.21 -13.34 8.43
N HIS A 3 2.76 -14.12 9.41
CA HIS A 3 2.44 -13.65 10.75
C HIS A 3 3.75 -13.34 11.48
N ILE A 4 4.35 -12.19 11.18
CA ILE A 4 5.39 -11.57 12.01
C ILE A 4 4.65 -10.95 13.19
N GLY A 5 4.90 -11.42 14.41
CA GLY A 5 4.37 -10.80 15.62
C GLY A 5 4.84 -9.35 15.72
N LYS A 6 4.02 -8.44 16.28
CA LYS A 6 4.36 -7.00 16.45
C LYS A 6 5.73 -6.75 17.13
N GLU A 7 6.27 -7.74 17.81
CA GLU A 7 7.55 -7.68 18.51
C GLU A 7 8.77 -7.72 17.58
N ASP A 8 8.63 -8.21 16.34
CA ASP A 8 9.75 -8.37 15.39
C ASP A 8 9.87 -7.23 14.36
N LEU A 9 9.02 -6.19 14.46
CA LEU A 9 9.09 -5.03 13.58
C LEU A 9 10.23 -4.09 14.02
N SER A 10 10.98 -3.60 13.03
CA SER A 10 11.97 -2.53 13.20
C SER A 10 11.31 -1.25 13.72
N SER A 11 12.12 -0.32 14.23
CA SER A 11 11.62 0.98 14.69
C SER A 11 10.93 1.77 13.57
N GLU A 12 11.46 1.68 12.34
CA GLU A 12 10.91 2.36 11.16
C GLU A 12 9.55 1.79 10.77
N GLU A 13 9.39 0.46 10.78
CA GLU A 13 8.10 -0.19 10.48
C GLU A 13 7.03 0.15 11.53
N LYS A 14 7.41 0.31 12.81
CA LYS A 14 6.51 0.74 13.88
C LYS A 14 6.07 2.19 13.68
N GLU A 15 7.01 3.08 13.39
CA GLU A 15 6.73 4.49 13.12
C GLU A 15 5.82 4.67 11.90
N PHE A 16 6.09 3.92 10.83
CA PHE A 16 5.23 3.89 9.64
C PHE A 16 3.81 3.43 9.97
N GLY A 17 3.68 2.34 10.76
CA GLY A 17 2.38 1.83 11.19
C GLY A 17 1.59 2.85 12.03
N ASP A 18 2.25 3.53 12.96
CA ASP A 18 1.64 4.57 13.79
C ASP A 18 1.19 5.77 12.96
N TRP A 19 2.00 6.21 11.99
CA TRP A 19 1.64 7.27 11.04
C TRP A 19 0.40 6.91 10.21
N LEU A 20 0.37 5.70 9.64
CA LEU A 20 -0.74 5.25 8.80
C LEU A 20 -2.04 5.16 9.61
N LEU A 21 -2.00 4.56 10.80
CA LEU A 21 -3.17 4.45 11.68
C LEU A 21 -3.67 5.83 12.11
N LEU A 22 -2.77 6.76 12.45
CA LEU A 22 -3.16 8.13 12.76
C LEU A 22 -3.87 8.81 11.59
N GLY A 23 -3.37 8.65 10.36
CA GLY A 23 -3.97 9.22 9.17
C GLY A 23 -5.39 8.68 8.89
N ILE A 24 -5.59 7.39 9.09
CA ILE A 24 -6.89 6.72 8.98
C ILE A 24 -7.85 7.25 10.05
N ASP A 25 -7.44 7.27 11.32
CA ASP A 25 -8.26 7.72 12.45
C ASP A 25 -8.68 9.20 12.34
N LYS A 26 -7.82 10.02 11.73
CA LYS A 26 -8.12 11.45 11.47
C LYS A 26 -8.95 11.67 10.22
N GLY A 27 -9.20 10.64 9.41
CA GLY A 27 -9.89 10.76 8.13
C GLY A 27 -9.08 11.56 7.10
N TRP A 28 -7.75 11.54 7.19
CA TRP A 28 -6.86 12.20 6.22
C TRP A 28 -6.59 11.30 5.01
N VAL A 29 -6.54 9.99 5.24
CA VAL A 29 -6.33 8.98 4.21
C VAL A 29 -7.29 7.80 4.37
N SER A 30 -7.48 7.01 3.30
CA SER A 30 -8.19 5.74 3.34
C SER A 30 -7.37 4.63 4.02
N GLU A 31 -8.03 3.52 4.35
CA GLU A 31 -7.31 2.25 4.53
C GLU A 31 -6.60 1.86 3.21
N PRO A 32 -5.48 1.11 3.26
CA PRO A 32 -4.83 0.61 2.05
C PRO A 32 -5.76 -0.30 1.24
N TYR A 33 -5.77 -0.13 -0.07
CA TYR A 33 -6.58 -0.93 -1.00
C TYR A 33 -5.80 -1.29 -2.26
N CYS A 34 -6.29 -2.28 -3.02
CA CYS A 34 -5.67 -2.73 -4.26
C CYS A 34 -5.99 -1.77 -5.41
N HIS A 35 -4.94 -1.19 -5.96
CA HIS A 35 -5.02 -0.21 -7.03
C HIS A 35 -5.34 -0.79 -8.39
N THR A 36 -5.12 -2.09 -8.63
CA THR A 36 -5.49 -2.73 -9.91
C THR A 36 -6.95 -2.49 -10.27
N HIS A 37 -7.82 -2.39 -9.26
CA HIS A 37 -9.22 -2.09 -9.49
C HIS A 37 -9.50 -0.59 -9.73
N ASP A 38 -8.56 0.31 -9.40
CA ASP A 38 -8.76 1.77 -9.26
C ASP A 38 -7.79 2.68 -10.07
N GLY A 39 -6.71 2.18 -10.69
CA GLY A 39 -5.89 2.93 -11.68
C GLY A 39 -4.35 2.85 -11.57
N GLY A 40 -3.64 3.85 -12.12
CA GLY A 40 -2.30 4.41 -11.76
C GLY A 40 -0.96 3.72 -12.10
N TYR A 41 -0.82 3.33 -13.36
CA TYR A 41 0.43 3.01 -14.08
C TYR A 41 1.70 3.80 -13.73
N GLN A 42 1.60 5.09 -13.41
CA GLN A 42 2.79 5.94 -13.20
C GLN A 42 3.61 5.62 -11.93
N TYR A 43 3.08 4.78 -11.04
CA TYR A 43 3.74 4.39 -9.78
C TYR A 43 4.31 2.96 -9.81
N MET A 44 4.13 2.25 -10.92
CA MET A 44 4.62 0.88 -11.10
C MET A 44 6.08 0.87 -11.57
N SER A 45 6.83 -0.14 -11.13
CA SER A 45 8.13 -0.49 -11.71
C SER A 45 7.98 -1.09 -13.11
N GLU A 46 9.09 -1.20 -13.85
CA GLU A 46 9.07 -1.81 -15.20
C GLU A 46 8.58 -3.26 -15.19
N GLU A 47 8.95 -4.05 -14.18
CA GLU A 47 8.48 -5.44 -14.02
C GLU A 47 6.97 -5.52 -13.75
N GLU A 48 6.43 -4.63 -12.90
CA GLU A 48 5.00 -4.56 -12.61
C GLU A 48 4.19 -4.12 -13.85
N ILE A 49 4.74 -3.24 -14.68
CA ILE A 49 4.13 -2.83 -15.94
C ILE A 49 4.11 -4.00 -16.93
N GLU A 50 5.21 -4.75 -17.09
CA GLU A 50 5.25 -5.93 -17.97
C GLU A 50 4.25 -7.00 -17.53
N GLU A 51 4.15 -7.29 -16.23
CA GLU A 51 3.15 -8.20 -15.68
C GLU A 51 1.73 -7.70 -15.98
N TRP A 52 1.45 -6.42 -15.80
CA TRP A 52 0.16 -5.83 -16.17
C TRP A 52 -0.15 -5.96 -17.67
N GLU A 53 0.78 -5.59 -18.54
CA GLU A 53 0.62 -5.64 -20.00
C GLU A 53 0.43 -7.08 -20.51
N ALA A 54 1.05 -8.06 -19.84
CA ALA A 54 0.84 -9.48 -20.07
C ALA A 54 -0.52 -10.01 -19.57
N GLY A 55 -1.33 -9.16 -18.91
CA GLY A 55 -2.62 -9.52 -18.33
C GLY A 55 -2.53 -10.13 -16.93
N GLY A 56 -1.40 -9.99 -16.25
CA GLY A 56 -1.25 -10.21 -14.82
C GLY A 56 -1.95 -9.12 -14.01
N ASP A 57 -2.34 -9.44 -12.78
CA ASP A 57 -2.90 -8.50 -11.81
C ASP A 57 -1.82 -8.25 -10.73
N PRO A 58 -0.82 -7.39 -10.98
CA PRO A 58 0.20 -7.08 -10.00
C PRO A 58 -0.44 -6.31 -8.84
N CYS A 59 -0.31 -6.87 -7.64
CA CYS A 59 -0.94 -6.31 -6.46
C CYS A 59 -0.23 -5.02 -6.00
N GLU A 60 -0.86 -3.87 -6.23
CA GLU A 60 -0.37 -2.58 -5.76
C GLU A 60 -1.25 -2.04 -4.62
N HIS A 61 -0.66 -1.85 -3.44
CA HIS A 61 -1.38 -1.30 -2.28
C HIS A 61 -1.25 0.22 -2.24
N VAL A 62 -2.37 0.92 -2.40
CA VAL A 62 -2.42 2.39 -2.38
C VAL A 62 -3.31 2.92 -1.25
N ILE A 63 -3.12 4.18 -0.89
CA ILE A 63 -4.02 4.95 -0.02
C ILE A 63 -4.55 6.16 -0.77
N ARG A 64 -5.80 6.55 -0.51
CA ARG A 64 -6.38 7.79 -1.04
C ARG A 64 -6.24 8.90 0.00
N ILE A 65 -5.73 10.06 -0.40
CA ILE A 65 -5.65 11.27 0.43
C ILE A 65 -6.96 12.06 0.30
N PHE A 66 -7.51 12.53 1.41
CA PHE A 66 -8.78 13.26 1.47
C PHE A 66 -8.64 14.77 1.73
N ILE A 67 -7.47 15.22 2.15
CA ILE A 67 -7.18 16.63 2.49
C ILE A 67 -6.42 17.37 1.40
#